data_AF-A0A3D3PBI3-F1
#
_entry.id   AF-A0A3D3PBI3-F1
#
_cell.length_a   1.000
_cell.length_b   1.000
_cell.length_c   1.000
_cell.angle_alpha   90.00
_cell.angle_beta   90.00
_cell.angle_gamma   90.00
#
_symmetry.space_group_name_H-M   'P 1'
#
loop_
_entity.id
_entity.type
_entity.pdbx_description
1 polymer ?
#
loop_
_entity_poly.entity_id
_entity_poly.type
_entity_poly.pdbx_seq_one_letter_code
_entity_poly.pdbx_strand_id
1 'polypeptide(L)' 'MKKFLDQNFLLETKTAEVLYHQFAKDMPIIDYHC' A
#
# COMPACT_ATOMS: atom_id res chain seq x y z
N MET A 1 12.02 -14.39 8.23
CA MET A 1 11.82 -12.98 8.65
C MET A 1 11.44 -12.19 7.42
N LYS A 2 10.37 -11.39 7.47
CA LYS A 2 10.09 -10.42 6.40
C LYS A 2 11.24 -9.41 6.33
N LYS A 3 11.59 -8.95 5.12
CA LYS A 3 12.58 -7.88 4.98
C LYS A 3 11.95 -6.59 5.49
N PHE A 4 12.72 -5.78 6.21
CA PHE A 4 12.27 -4.43 6.55
C PHE A 4 11.99 -3.65 5.26
N LEU A 5 10.89 -2.89 5.21
CA LEU A 5 10.40 -2.19 4.01
C LEU A 5 10.21 -3.10 2.78
N ASP A 6 9.61 -4.29 2.97
CA ASP A 6 9.18 -5.12 1.83
C ASP A 6 7.90 -4.60 1.16
N GLN A 7 7.42 -5.30 0.12
CA GLN A 7 6.23 -4.91 -0.63
C GLN A 7 4.94 -4.92 0.21
N ASN A 8 4.95 -5.59 1.36
CA ASN A 8 3.81 -5.67 2.28
C ASN A 8 4.09 -4.89 3.56
N PHE A 9 4.99 -3.91 3.51
CA PHE A 9 5.26 -3.04 4.64
C PHE A 9 3.98 -2.33 5.10
N LEU A 10 3.66 -2.43 6.39
CA LEU A 10 2.40 -1.98 7.02
C LEU A 10 1.11 -2.73 6.58
N LEU A 11 1.22 -3.75 5.73
CA LEU A 11 0.07 -4.58 5.31
C LEU A 11 0.02 -5.87 6.13
N GLU A 12 -0.83 -5.87 7.17
CA GLU A 12 -0.90 -6.98 8.15
C GLU A 12 -1.85 -8.11 7.75
N THR A 13 -2.76 -7.87 6.82
CA THR A 13 -3.78 -8.86 6.39
C THR A 13 -3.78 -9.06 4.88
N LYS A 14 -4.30 -10.20 4.44
CA LYS A 14 -4.47 -10.47 3.00
C LYS A 14 -5.44 -9.49 2.33
N THR A 15 -6.46 -9.04 3.05
CA THR A 15 -7.35 -7.98 2.58
C THR A 15 -6.58 -6.67 2.36
N ALA A 16 -5.67 -6.29 3.28
CA ALA A 16 -4.85 -5.08 3.12
C ALA A 16 -3.88 -5.17 1.93
N GLU A 17 -3.24 -6.34 1.73
CA GLU A 17 -2.40 -6.60 0.54
C GLU A 17 -3.19 -6.40 -0.76
N VAL A 18 -4.40 -6.97 -0.85
CA VAL A 18 -5.26 -6.86 -2.05
C VAL A 18 -5.69 -5.42 -2.29
N LEU A 19 -6.21 -4.73 -1.26
CA LEU A 19 -6.70 -3.35 -1.40
C LEU A 19 -5.59 -2.40 -1.84
N TYR A 20 -4.39 -2.55 -1.29
CA TYR A 20 -3.26 -1.70 -1.66
C TYR A 20 -2.75 -2.04 -3.07
N HIS A 21 -2.38 -3.30 -3.32
CA HIS A 21 -1.68 -3.67 -4.55
C HIS A 21 -2.57 -3.68 -5.80
N GLN A 22 -3.87 -3.95 -5.67
CA GLN A 22 -4.77 -4.02 -6.83
C GLN A 22 -5.52 -2.72 -7.11
N PHE A 23 -5.65 -1.84 -6.11
CA PHE A 23 -6.49 -0.65 -6.24
C PHE A 23 -5.73 0.63 -5.88
N ALA A 24 -5.11 0.72 -4.70
CA ALA A 24 -4.60 1.99 -4.21
C ALA A 24 -3.26 2.43 -4.81
N LYS A 25 -2.35 1.48 -5.08
CA LYS A 25 -0.94 1.75 -5.42
C LYS A 25 -0.76 2.62 -6.68
N ASP A 26 -1.60 2.42 -7.68
CA ASP A 26 -1.50 3.10 -8.98
C ASP A 26 -2.45 4.30 -9.11
N MET A 27 -3.18 4.66 -8.04
CA MET A 27 -4.03 5.85 -8.07
C MET A 27 -3.20 7.14 -8.11
N PRO A 28 -3.68 8.19 -8.80
CA PRO A 28 -3.01 9.48 -8.77
C PRO A 28 -3.09 10.09 -7.35
N ILE A 29 -2.07 10.87 -7.01
CA ILE A 29 -2.08 11.71 -5.80
C ILE A 29 -2.91 12.96 -6.09
N ILE A 30 -3.87 13.25 -5.21
CA ILE A 30 -4.64 14.50 -5.22
C ILE A 30 -4.16 15.33 -4.03
N ASP A 31 -3.25 16.26 -4.30
CA ASP A 31 -2.67 17.14 -3.29
C ASP A 31 -3.38 18.51 -3.31
N TYR A 32 -4.52 18.59 -2.63
CA TYR A 32 -5.42 19.75 -2.72
C TYR A 32 -5.02 20.93 -1.83
N HIS A 33 -4.05 20.74 -0.92
CA HIS A 33 -3.54 21.77 -0.04
C HIS A 33 -2.10 21.47 0.37
N CYS A 34 -1.21 22.46 0.15
CA CYS A 34 0.23 22.39 0.43
C CYS A 34 0.64 23.52 1.36
#